data_AF-A0A161S453-F1
#
_entry.id   AF-A0A161S453-F1
#
_cell.length_a   1.000
_cell.length_b   1.000
_cell.length_c   1.000
_cell.angle_alpha   90.00
_cell.angle_beta   90.00
_cell.angle_gamma   90.00
#
_symmetry.space_group_name_H-M   'P 1'
#
loop_
_entity.id
_entity.type
_entity.pdbx_description
1 polymer ?
#
loop_
_entity_poly.entity_id
_entity_poly.type
_entity_poly.pdbx_seq_one_letter_code
_entity_poly.pdbx_strand_id
1 'polypeptide(L)'
;MNAVTYTGYDGVFPMNQTATNEELLRNSVLLPNALSIIEEEARTLSASKDPIRRLYIAAAKVIHVRLTNEMAGVRKEMRQRGIQAEKIDISREEAKATIAEMIGRHMREVMDELQQKKNPR
;
A
#
# COMPACT_ATOMS: atom_id res chain seq x y z
N MET A 1 29.03 -12.73 26.38
CA MET A 1 27.74 -13.15 25.81
C MET A 1 27.11 -11.91 25.20
N ASN A 2 27.23 -11.76 23.89
CA ASN A 2 26.82 -10.56 23.18
C ASN A 2 25.35 -10.69 22.77
N ALA A 3 24.52 -9.77 23.27
CA ALA A 3 23.18 -9.55 22.78
C ALA A 3 23.26 -8.96 21.37
N VAL A 4 22.72 -9.69 20.40
CA VAL A 4 22.59 -9.22 19.01
C VAL A 4 21.41 -8.25 18.97
N THR A 5 21.70 -6.96 18.93
CA THR A 5 20.71 -5.92 18.62
C THR A 5 20.40 -5.97 17.12
N TYR A 6 19.17 -6.36 16.78
CA TYR A 6 18.64 -6.24 15.42
C TYR A 6 18.44 -4.77 15.07
N THR A 7 19.43 -4.17 14.42
CA THR A 7 19.34 -2.86 13.79
C THR A 7 18.82 -3.02 12.36
N GLY A 8 17.75 -2.30 12.00
CA GLY A 8 17.50 -1.93 10.60
C GLY A 8 16.23 -2.52 9.98
N TYR A 9 15.07 -2.01 10.39
CA TYR A 9 13.94 -1.80 9.48
C TYR A 9 13.32 -0.43 9.78
N ASP A 10 14.14 0.63 9.66
CA ASP A 10 13.64 1.98 9.44
C ASP A 10 13.23 2.10 7.98
N GLY A 11 12.15 1.41 7.62
CA GLY A 11 11.39 1.68 6.40
C GLY A 11 10.61 2.98 6.57
N VAL A 12 11.32 4.08 6.82
CA VAL A 12 10.77 5.42 6.64
C VAL A 12 10.74 5.63 5.14
N PHE A 13 9.62 5.23 4.53
CA PHE A 13 9.31 5.67 3.18
C PHE A 13 9.38 7.20 3.17
N PRO A 14 10.07 7.81 2.20
CA PRO A 14 10.20 9.25 2.15
C PRO A 14 8.85 9.88 1.82
N MET A 15 8.04 10.19 2.83
CA MET A 15 7.09 11.30 2.79
C MET A 15 7.91 12.60 2.81
N ASN A 16 8.64 12.86 1.72
CA ASN A 16 9.42 14.10 1.58
C ASN A 16 8.56 15.27 1.03
N GLN A 17 7.25 15.16 1.17
CA GLN A 17 6.27 16.24 1.10
C GLN A 17 5.26 15.92 2.20
N THR A 18 5.09 16.80 3.19
CA THR A 18 3.99 16.67 4.14
C THR A 18 2.70 16.63 3.35
N ALA A 19 2.01 15.49 3.37
CA ALA A 19 0.72 15.35 2.71
C ALA A 19 -0.22 16.45 3.21
N THR A 20 -1.00 17.04 2.31
CA THR A 20 -1.99 18.04 2.70
C THR A 20 -3.08 17.41 3.57
N ASN A 21 -3.81 18.20 4.35
CA ASN A 21 -4.92 17.68 5.14
C ASN A 21 -5.99 17.02 4.25
N GLU A 22 -6.20 17.55 3.04
CA GLU A 22 -7.09 17.00 2.03
C GLU A 22 -6.60 15.63 1.53
N GLU A 23 -5.30 15.49 1.23
CA GLU A 23 -4.70 14.21 0.84
C GLU A 23 -4.80 13.16 1.95
N LEU A 24 -4.61 13.55 3.20
CA LEU A 24 -4.77 12.66 4.36
C LEU A 24 -6.21 12.18 4.51
N LEU A 25 -7.19 13.08 4.39
CA LEU A 25 -8.61 12.74 4.40
C LEU A 25 -8.94 11.79 3.24
N ARG A 26 -8.50 12.11 2.03
CA ARG A 26 -8.69 11.29 0.83
C ARG A 26 -8.13 9.89 1.00
N ASN A 27 -6.87 9.80 1.44
CA ASN A 27 -6.21 8.52 1.67
C ASN A 27 -6.86 7.72 2.81
N SER A 28 -7.40 8.39 3.83
CA SER A 28 -8.11 7.72 4.94
C SER A 28 -9.36 6.96 4.48
N VAL A 29 -9.99 7.41 3.38
CA VAL A 29 -11.14 6.76 2.75
C VAL A 29 -10.72 5.77 1.68
N LEU A 30 -9.74 6.11 0.84
CA LEU A 30 -9.38 5.30 -0.33
C LEU A 30 -8.50 4.09 0.01
N LEU A 31 -7.62 4.17 1.02
CA LEU A 31 -6.76 3.05 1.40
C LEU A 31 -7.54 1.81 1.86
N PRO A 32 -8.58 1.91 2.72
CA PRO A 32 -9.45 0.78 3.03
C PRO A 32 -10.12 0.15 1.80
N ASN A 33 -10.51 0.98 0.82
CA ASN A 33 -11.14 0.51 -0.41
C ASN A 33 -10.13 -0.25 -1.29
N ALA A 34 -8.91 0.29 -1.42
CA ALA A 34 -7.82 -0.37 -2.15
C ALA A 34 -7.47 -1.74 -1.54
N LEU A 35 -7.39 -1.81 -0.20
CA LEU A 35 -7.17 -3.08 0.51
C LEU A 35 -8.27 -4.10 0.22
N SER A 36 -9.52 -3.67 0.27
CA SER A 36 -10.68 -4.55 0.01
C SER A 36 -10.64 -5.11 -1.42
N ILE A 37 -10.30 -4.29 -2.40
CA ILE A 37 -10.15 -4.70 -3.81
C ILE A 37 -9.03 -5.74 -3.95
N ILE A 38 -7.86 -5.49 -3.37
CA ILE A 38 -6.73 -6.44 -3.44
C ILE A 38 -7.08 -7.78 -2.78
N GLU A 39 -7.79 -7.76 -1.66
CA GLU A 39 -8.24 -8.99 -0.99
C GLU A 39 -9.27 -9.76 -1.83
N GLU A 40 -10.21 -9.06 -2.47
CA GLU A 40 -11.20 -9.67 -3.36
C GLU A 40 -10.53 -10.32 -4.57
N GLU A 41 -9.62 -9.61 -5.23
CA GLU A 41 -8.84 -10.14 -6.35
C GLU A 41 -7.99 -11.34 -5.94
N ALA A 42 -7.32 -11.28 -4.78
CA ALA A 42 -6.54 -12.39 -4.26
C ALA A 42 -7.41 -13.62 -3.98
N ARG A 43 -8.63 -13.43 -3.44
CA ARG A 43 -9.61 -14.51 -3.23
C ARG A 43 -10.07 -15.11 -4.55
N THR A 44 -10.42 -14.29 -5.53
CA THR A 44 -10.83 -14.74 -6.88
C THR A 44 -9.72 -15.56 -7.55
N LEU A 45 -8.47 -15.09 -7.50
CA LEU A 45 -7.32 -15.80 -8.03
C LEU A 45 -7.00 -17.10 -7.29
N SER A 46 -7.29 -17.15 -5.98
CA SER A 46 -7.09 -18.37 -5.17
C SER A 46 -8.00 -19.52 -5.60
N ALA A 47 -9.19 -19.20 -6.13
CA ALA A 47 -10.12 -20.17 -6.69
C ALA A 47 -9.77 -20.59 -8.12
N SER A 48 -8.85 -19.89 -8.79
CA SER A 48 -8.45 -20.19 -10.17
C SER A 48 -7.53 -21.41 -10.26
N LYS A 49 -7.59 -22.14 -11.39
CA LYS A 49 -6.66 -23.23 -11.71
C LYS A 49 -5.42 -22.75 -12.47
N ASP A 50 -5.32 -21.45 -12.73
CA ASP A 50 -4.24 -20.86 -13.52
C ASP A 50 -2.85 -21.18 -12.92
N PRO A 51 -1.88 -21.66 -13.73
CA PRO A 51 -0.51 -21.89 -13.28
C PRO A 51 0.19 -20.62 -12.75
N ILE A 52 -0.12 -19.42 -13.26
CA ILE A 52 0.52 -18.17 -12.81
C ILE A 52 -0.09 -17.62 -11.51
N ARG A 53 -1.20 -18.18 -11.00
CA ARG A 53 -1.92 -17.67 -9.82
C ARG A 53 -1.06 -17.46 -8.58
N ARG A 54 -0.07 -18.34 -8.34
CA ARG A 54 0.81 -18.26 -7.16
C ARG A 54 1.61 -16.97 -7.17
N LEU A 55 2.04 -16.52 -8.36
CA LEU A 55 2.78 -15.28 -8.54
C LEU A 55 1.88 -14.08 -8.21
N TYR A 56 0.65 -14.05 -8.74
CA TYR A 56 -0.29 -12.97 -8.45
C TYR A 56 -0.67 -12.91 -6.97
N ILE A 57 -0.91 -14.05 -6.32
CA ILE A 57 -1.21 -14.09 -4.88
C ILE A 57 -0.02 -13.57 -4.07
N ALA A 58 1.21 -13.91 -4.44
CA ALA A 58 2.40 -13.39 -3.78
C ALA A 58 2.52 -11.87 -3.95
N ALA A 59 2.33 -11.36 -5.17
CA ALA A 59 2.33 -9.92 -5.44
C ALA A 59 1.23 -9.19 -4.66
N ALA A 60 0.00 -9.73 -4.66
CA ALA A 60 -1.13 -9.17 -3.92
C ALA A 60 -0.85 -9.06 -2.42
N LYS A 61 -0.20 -10.07 -1.82
CA LYS A 61 0.22 -10.03 -0.41
C LYS A 61 1.23 -8.92 -0.12
N VAL A 62 2.20 -8.71 -1.00
CA VAL A 62 3.20 -7.64 -0.84
C VAL A 62 2.52 -6.27 -0.94
N ILE A 63 1.65 -6.08 -1.95
CA ILE A 63 0.90 -4.83 -2.12
C ILE A 63 -0.01 -4.56 -0.91
N HIS A 64 -0.70 -5.60 -0.40
CA HIS A 64 -1.56 -5.48 0.78
C HIS A 64 -0.80 -5.00 2.02
N VAL A 65 0.40 -5.54 2.28
CA VAL A 65 1.25 -5.09 3.39
C VAL A 65 1.67 -3.62 3.21
N ARG A 66 2.03 -3.20 1.99
CA ARG A 66 2.40 -1.81 1.71
C ARG A 66 1.24 -0.85 1.96
N LEU A 67 0.07 -1.14 1.40
CA LEU A 67 -1.14 -0.33 1.62
C LEU A 67 -1.55 -0.29 3.11
N THR A 68 -1.36 -1.38 3.84
CA THR A 68 -1.61 -1.43 5.29
C THR A 68 -0.66 -0.49 6.05
N ASN A 69 0.62 -0.47 5.68
CA ASN A 69 1.61 0.43 6.27
C ASN A 69 1.31 1.89 5.93
N GLU A 70 0.92 2.20 4.68
CA GLU A 70 0.48 3.54 4.29
C GLU A 70 -0.73 3.99 5.11
N MET A 71 -1.72 3.10 5.29
CA MET A 71 -2.91 3.40 6.09
C MET A 71 -2.57 3.67 7.55
N ALA A 72 -1.63 2.92 8.12
CA ALA A 72 -1.12 3.17 9.47
C ALA A 72 -0.42 4.54 9.56
N GLY A 73 0.37 4.91 8.56
CA GLY A 73 1.02 6.21 8.43
C GLY A 73 0.00 7.36 8.39
N VAL A 74 -0.98 7.28 7.48
CA VAL A 74 -2.06 8.27 7.34
C VAL A 74 -2.83 8.44 8.66
N ARG A 75 -3.22 7.34 9.30
CA ARG A 75 -3.93 7.38 10.59
C ARG A 75 -3.09 8.03 11.69
N LYS A 76 -1.78 7.76 11.73
CA LYS A 76 -0.87 8.37 12.69
C LYS A 76 -0.77 9.87 12.46
N GLU A 77 -0.60 10.30 11.21
CA GLU A 77 -0.45 11.70 10.84
C GLU A 77 -1.74 12.51 11.08
N MET A 78 -2.90 11.96 10.72
CA MET A 78 -4.19 12.57 11.05
C MET A 78 -4.36 12.78 12.55
N ARG A 79 -4.04 11.77 13.37
CA ARG A 79 -4.10 11.88 14.84
C ARG A 79 -3.15 12.94 15.37
N GLN A 80 -1.93 13.01 14.86
CA GLN A 80 -0.93 14.02 15.26
C GLN A 80 -1.38 15.44 14.93
N ARG A 81 -2.10 15.62 13.82
CA ARG A 81 -2.60 16.92 13.36
C ARG A 81 -4.00 17.26 13.87
N GLY A 82 -4.64 16.37 14.63
CA GLY A 82 -6.02 16.56 15.10
C GLY A 82 -7.07 16.55 13.99
N ILE A 83 -6.75 15.95 12.83
CA ILE A 83 -7.68 15.84 11.70
C ILE A 83 -8.69 14.75 12.02
N GLN A 84 -9.98 15.10 12.04
CA GLN A 84 -11.06 14.13 12.21
C GLN A 84 -11.44 13.52 10.86
N ALA A 85 -11.81 12.25 10.86
CA ALA A 85 -12.32 11.60 9.66
C ALA A 85 -13.71 12.16 9.34
N GLU A 86 -13.77 13.00 8.32
CA GLU A 86 -15.01 13.59 7.81
C GLU A 86 -15.48 12.86 6.55
N LYS A 87 -16.78 12.95 6.25
CA LYS A 87 -17.29 12.51 4.96
C LYS A 87 -16.80 13.48 3.89
N ILE A 88 -15.90 12.99 3.05
CA ILE A 88 -15.48 13.65 1.82
C ILE A 88 -16.25 13.05 0.65
N ASP A 89 -16.63 13.89 -0.29
CA ASP A 89 -17.24 13.46 -1.54
C ASP A 89 -16.13 13.14 -2.54
N ILE A 90 -15.99 11.86 -2.88
CA ILE A 90 -15.07 11.40 -3.91
C ILE A 90 -15.92 10.70 -4.95
N SER A 91 -15.89 11.19 -6.19
CA SER A 91 -16.63 10.53 -7.27
C SER A 91 -16.14 9.10 -7.46
N ARG A 92 -17.02 8.22 -7.93
CA ARG A 92 -16.69 6.80 -8.13
C ARG A 92 -15.54 6.63 -9.12
N GLU A 93 -15.54 7.43 -10.18
CA GLU A 93 -14.53 7.44 -11.24
C GLU A 93 -13.17 7.87 -10.69
N GLU A 94 -13.16 8.93 -9.88
CA GLU A 94 -11.95 9.42 -9.23
C GLU A 94 -11.40 8.43 -8.20
N ALA A 95 -12.27 7.82 -7.39
CA ALA A 95 -11.88 6.79 -6.43
C ALA A 95 -11.22 5.61 -7.14
N LYS A 96 -11.83 5.12 -8.23
CA LYS A 96 -11.28 4.03 -9.05
C LYS A 96 -9.92 4.40 -9.64
N ALA A 97 -9.80 5.58 -10.25
CA ALA A 97 -8.55 6.03 -10.85
C ALA A 97 -7.42 6.13 -9.82
N THR A 98 -7.74 6.69 -8.65
CA THR A 98 -6.75 6.88 -7.57
C THR A 98 -6.32 5.53 -6.98
N ILE A 99 -7.27 4.63 -6.72
CA ILE A 99 -6.95 3.28 -6.22
C ILE A 99 -6.11 2.52 -7.25
N ALA A 100 -6.45 2.59 -8.54
CA ALA A 100 -5.69 1.96 -9.60
C ALA A 100 -4.25 2.49 -9.66
N GLU A 101 -4.05 3.80 -9.50
CA GLU A 101 -2.72 4.41 -9.46
C GLU A 101 -1.91 3.96 -8.24
N MET A 102 -2.53 3.87 -7.05
CA MET A 102 -1.87 3.37 -5.83
C MET A 102 -1.38 1.93 -6.00
N ILE A 103 -2.25 1.05 -6.51
CA ILE A 103 -1.89 -0.34 -6.78
C ILE A 103 -0.81 -0.42 -7.86
N GLY A 104 -0.96 0.35 -8.95
CA GLY A 104 -0.01 0.41 -10.04
C GLY A 104 1.39 0.86 -9.59
N ARG A 105 1.47 1.86 -8.71
CA ARG A 105 2.73 2.32 -8.11
C ARG A 105 3.43 1.21 -7.35
N HIS A 106 2.75 0.55 -6.42
CA HIS A 106 3.34 -0.55 -5.67
C HIS A 106 3.74 -1.72 -6.56
N MET A 107 2.97 -2.01 -7.59
CA MET A 107 3.32 -3.06 -8.53
C MET A 107 4.61 -2.73 -9.30
N ARG A 108 4.80 -1.48 -9.73
CA ARG A 108 6.05 -1.01 -10.35
C ARG A 108 7.24 -1.15 -9.40
N GLU A 109 7.10 -0.68 -8.17
CA GLU A 109 8.15 -0.81 -7.14
C GLU A 109 8.53 -2.28 -6.86
N VAL A 110 7.54 -3.17 -6.77
CA VAL A 110 7.79 -4.62 -6.61
C VAL A 110 8.56 -5.17 -7.80
N MET A 111 8.22 -4.75 -9.03
CA MET A 111 8.96 -5.18 -10.23
C MET A 111 10.40 -4.65 -10.23
N ASP A 112 10.60 -3.39 -9.85
CA ASP A 112 11.92 -2.77 -9.79
C ASP A 112 12.82 -3.47 -8.75
N GLU A 113 12.29 -3.79 -7.56
CA GLU A 113 13.00 -4.55 -6.53
C GLU A 113 13.41 -5.95 -6.99
N LEU A 114 12.54 -6.62 -7.76
CA LEU A 114 12.84 -7.92 -8.36
C LEU A 114 13.95 -7.82 -9.40
N GLN A 115 13.96 -6.77 -10.23
CA GLN A 115 15.02 -6.54 -11.20
C GLN A 115 16.36 -6.25 -10.53
N GLN A 116 16.37 -5.42 -9.47
CA GLN A 116 17.59 -5.10 -8.72
C GLN A 116 18.19 -6.33 -8.03
N LYS A 117 17.36 -7.20 -7.42
CA LYS A 117 17.82 -8.45 -6.82
C LYS A 117 18.43 -9.43 -7.82
N LYS A 118 18.02 -9.38 -9.10
CA LYS A 118 18.59 -10.20 -10.17
C LYS A 118 19.95 -9.69 -10.65
N ASN A 119 20.29 -8.42 -10.39
CA ASN A 119 21.53 -7.80 -10.82
C ASN A 119 22.25 -7.12 -9.64
N PRO A 120 22.70 -7.90 -8.62
CA PRO A 120 23.48 -7.34 -7.54
C PRO A 120 24.82 -6.88 -8.12
N ARG A 121 25.11 -5.59 -8.03
CA ARG A 121 26.45 -5.07 -8.30
C ARG A 121 27.45 -5.62 -7.29
#